data_AF-A0A397G7V6-F1
#
_entry.id   AF-A0A397G7V6-F1
#
_cell.length_a   1.000
_cell.length_b   1.000
_cell.length_c   1.000
_cell.angle_alpha   90.00
_cell.angle_beta   90.00
_cell.angle_gamma   90.00
#
_symmetry.space_group_name_H-M   'P 1'
#
loop_
_entity.id
_entity.type
_entity.pdbx_description
1 polymer ?
#
loop_
_entity_poly.entity_id
_entity_poly.type
_entity_poly.pdbx_seq_one_letter_code
_entity_poly.pdbx_strand_id
1 'polypeptide(L)'
;MMSERGTHEPYVGYDALIYYLQNSNKSYRSFLKSKRDVLISSLSVNSNWNDTDRTWTRNFLREAENLLDQKNFADLKEKVRFFILQREGNS
;
A
#
# COMPACT_ATOMS: atom_id res chain seq x y z
N MET A 1 27.69 12.75 -16.77
CA MET A 1 26.95 11.68 -16.09
C MET A 1 26.07 12.34 -15.05
N MET A 2 24.79 12.56 -15.36
CA MET A 2 23.76 13.04 -14.44
C MET A 2 22.44 12.98 -15.22
N SER A 3 21.62 11.97 -14.96
CA SER A 3 20.27 11.88 -15.51
C SER A 3 19.32 12.53 -14.52
N GLU A 4 18.93 13.76 -14.80
CA GLU A 4 17.78 14.44 -14.21
C GLU A 4 16.49 13.76 -14.71
N ARG A 5 16.12 12.63 -14.12
CA ARG A 5 14.72 12.18 -14.17
C ARG A 5 14.11 12.49 -12.82
N GLY A 6 13.55 13.69 -12.72
CA GLY A 6 12.56 14.02 -11.71
C GLY A 6 11.29 13.20 -11.96
N THR A 7 11.33 11.90 -11.66
CA THR A 7 10.10 11.18 -11.33
C THR A 7 9.87 11.44 -9.87
N HIS A 8 9.17 12.52 -9.57
CA HIS A 8 8.67 12.73 -8.21
C HIS A 8 7.85 11.49 -7.86
N GLU A 9 8.24 10.75 -6.83
CA GLU A 9 7.41 9.67 -6.31
C GLU A 9 6.00 10.25 -6.08
N PRO A 10 4.95 9.68 -6.67
CA PRO A 10 3.60 10.27 -6.66
C PRO A 10 3.04 10.42 -5.23
N TYR A 11 3.60 9.67 -4.27
CA TYR A 11 3.36 9.80 -2.84
C TYR A 11 4.52 9.14 -2.08
N VAL A 12 4.68 9.51 -0.80
CA VAL A 12 5.68 8.91 0.09
C VAL A 12 5.50 7.40 0.11
N GLY A 13 6.58 6.64 -0.11
CA GLY A 13 6.57 5.17 -0.06
C GLY A 13 6.02 4.50 -1.32
N TYR A 14 5.94 5.21 -2.44
CA TYR A 14 5.57 4.65 -3.74
C TYR A 14 6.57 3.58 -4.19
N ASP A 15 7.87 3.87 -4.16
CA ASP A 15 8.90 2.91 -4.60
C ASP A 15 8.88 1.64 -3.74
N ALA A 16 8.64 1.82 -2.45
CA ALA A 16 8.45 0.76 -1.47
C ALA A 16 7.23 -0.14 -1.79
N LEU A 17 6.14 0.44 -2.29
CA LEU A 17 4.95 -0.29 -2.71
C LEU A 17 5.18 -1.06 -4.01
N ILE A 18 5.73 -0.40 -5.03
CA ILE A 18 6.01 -1.03 -6.33
C ILE A 18 6.96 -2.20 -6.17
N TYR A 19 8.07 -2.00 -5.44
CA TYR A 19 9.02 -3.06 -5.16
C TYR A 19 8.36 -4.26 -4.46
N TYR A 20 7.48 -4.00 -3.48
CA TYR A 20 6.78 -5.05 -2.76
C TYR A 20 5.83 -5.85 -3.66
N LEU A 21 5.04 -5.17 -4.50
CA LEU A 21 4.08 -5.81 -5.40
C LEU A 21 4.77 -6.67 -6.47
N GLN A 22 5.98 -6.29 -6.88
CA GLN A 22 6.77 -7.03 -7.87
C GLN A 22 7.50 -8.25 -7.29
N ASN A 23 7.91 -8.21 -6.01
CA ASN A 23 8.87 -9.19 -5.46
C ASN A 23 8.32 -10.06 -4.32
N SER A 24 7.11 -9.82 -3.81
CA SER A 24 6.60 -10.48 -2.61
C SER A 24 5.29 -11.24 -2.82
N ASN A 25 5.00 -12.16 -1.90
CA ASN A 25 3.65 -12.69 -1.72
C ASN A 25 2.71 -11.53 -1.39
N LYS A 26 1.85 -11.20 -2.35
CA LYS A 26 0.94 -10.04 -2.39
C LYS A 26 -0.03 -10.08 -1.21
N SER A 27 0.41 -9.68 -0.03
CA SER A 27 -0.40 -9.61 1.18
C SER A 27 -0.35 -8.20 1.75
N TYR A 28 -1.50 -7.57 1.90
CA TYR A 28 -1.61 -6.22 2.44
C TYR A 28 -1.17 -6.14 3.90
N ARG A 29 -1.46 -7.17 4.71
CA ARG A 29 -1.00 -7.24 6.11
C ARG A 29 0.53 -7.27 6.20
N SER A 30 1.18 -8.09 5.37
CA SER A 30 2.64 -8.18 5.35
C SER A 30 3.28 -6.89 4.80
N PHE A 31 2.64 -6.25 3.82
CA PHE A 31 3.03 -4.92 3.33
C PHE A 31 3.02 -3.90 4.47
N LEU A 32 1.90 -3.77 5.17
CA LEU A 32 1.75 -2.85 6.31
C LEU A 32 2.80 -3.10 7.40
N LYS A 33 3.08 -4.36 7.73
CA LYS A 33 4.12 -4.70 8.72
C LYS A 33 5.51 -4.27 8.24
N SER A 34 5.83 -4.51 6.97
CA SER A 34 7.16 -4.20 6.40
C SER A 34 7.42 -2.71 6.20
N LYS A 35 6.36 -1.91 6.00
CA LYS A 35 6.46 -0.46 5.76
C LYS A 35 6.00 0.39 6.93
N ARG A 36 5.69 -0.23 8.08
CA ARG A 36 5.19 0.46 9.28
C ARG A 36 6.07 1.63 9.70
N ASP A 37 7.39 1.47 9.69
CA ASP A 37 8.30 2.53 10.15
C ASP A 37 8.39 3.70 9.16
N VAL A 38 8.34 3.41 7.86
CA VAL A 38 8.23 4.42 6.79
C VAL A 38 6.90 5.16 6.90
N LEU A 39 5.82 4.43 7.21
CA LEU A 39 4.49 5.00 7.42
C LEU A 39 4.47 5.93 8.64
N ILE A 40 4.95 5.45 9.80
CA ILE A 40 5.01 6.25 11.04
C ILE A 40 5.85 7.51 10.83
N SER A 41 7.01 7.41 10.18
CA SER A 41 7.89 8.56 9.94
C SER A 41 7.31 9.57 8.93
N SER A 42 6.46 9.12 8.00
CA SER A 42 5.78 10.01 7.05
C SER A 42 4.58 10.76 7.65
N LEU A 43 4.12 10.37 8.84
CA LEU A 43 2.94 10.94 9.47
C LEU A 43 3.29 12.13 10.34
N SER A 44 2.59 13.24 10.11
CA SER A 44 2.57 14.37 11.05
C SER A 44 1.92 13.95 12.37
N VAL A 45 2.27 14.63 13.46
CA VAL A 45 1.79 14.35 14.84
C VAL A 45 0.26 14.38 14.96
N ASN A 46 -0.44 15.07 14.05
CA ASN A 46 -1.90 15.18 14.01
C ASN A 46 -2.57 14.35 12.90
N SER A 47 -1.87 13.39 12.30
CA SER A 47 -2.43 12.63 11.18
C SER A 47 -3.53 11.68 11.65
N ASN A 48 -4.71 11.76 11.03
CA ASN A 48 -5.76 10.78 11.25
C ASN A 48 -5.31 9.42 10.67
N TRP A 49 -5.02 8.47 11.56
CA TRP A 49 -4.58 7.12 11.20
C TRP A 49 -5.59 6.39 10.33
N ASN A 50 -6.89 6.64 10.49
CA ASN A 50 -7.92 6.02 9.67
C ASN A 50 -7.90 6.55 8.22
N ASP A 51 -7.76 7.87 8.02
CA ASP A 51 -7.69 8.46 6.68
C ASP A 51 -6.41 8.06 5.96
N THR A 52 -5.32 7.96 6.73
CA THR A 52 -4.04 7.44 6.27
C THR A 52 -4.21 6.00 5.77
N ASP A 53 -4.71 5.10 6.62
CA ASP A 53 -4.89 3.69 6.27
C ASP A 53 -5.83 3.49 5.06
N ARG A 54 -6.90 4.29 4.95
CA ARG A 54 -7.78 4.30 3.76
C ARG A 54 -7.03 4.72 2.50
N THR A 55 -6.21 5.77 2.58
CA THR A 55 -5.40 6.25 1.44
C THR A 55 -4.42 5.18 0.98
N TRP A 56 -3.75 4.52 1.91
CA TRP A 56 -2.79 3.45 1.62
C TRP A 56 -3.44 2.21 1.03
N THR A 57 -4.59 1.81 1.57
CA THR A 57 -5.40 0.71 1.01
C THR A 57 -5.76 1.02 -0.44
N ARG A 58 -6.22 2.25 -0.73
CA ARG A 58 -6.59 2.68 -2.08
C ARG A 58 -5.39 2.63 -3.03
N ASN A 59 -4.25 3.18 -2.60
CA ASN A 59 -3.03 3.20 -3.41
C ASN A 59 -2.52 1.78 -3.67
N PHE A 60 -2.50 0.92 -2.66
CA PHE A 60 -2.12 -0.49 -2.80
C PHE A 60 -2.98 -1.23 -3.83
N LEU A 61 -4.31 -1.08 -3.75
CA LEU A 61 -5.22 -1.71 -4.70
C LEU A 61 -5.06 -1.14 -6.11
N ARG A 62 -4.87 0.18 -6.26
CA ARG A 62 -4.65 0.81 -7.57
C ARG A 62 -3.40 0.30 -8.26
N GLU A 63 -2.27 0.30 -7.55
CA GLU A 63 -1.01 -0.17 -8.15
C GLU A 63 -1.04 -1.69 -8.38
N ALA A 64 -1.72 -2.45 -7.53
CA ALA A 64 -1.92 -3.88 -7.77
C ALA A 64 -2.80 -4.16 -9.00
N GLU A 65 -3.83 -3.35 -9.25
CA GLU A 65 -4.64 -3.46 -10.47
C GLU A 65 -3.82 -3.21 -11.73
N ASN A 66 -2.88 -2.26 -11.68
CA ASN A 66 -2.00 -1.92 -12.79
C ASN A 66 -0.91 -2.98 -13.04
N LEU A 67 -0.43 -3.65 -11.99
CA LEU A 67 0.73 -4.54 -12.06
C LEU A 67 0.39 -6.03 -12.18
N LEU A 68 -0.82 -6.43 -11.79
CA LEU A 68 -1.22 -7.84 -11.71
C LEU A 68 -2.19 -8.21 -12.82
N ASP A 69 -2.18 -9.47 -13.24
CA ASP A 69 -3.28 -10.00 -14.04
C ASP A 69 -4.60 -10.00 -13.26
N GLN A 70 -5.70 -10.01 -13.99
CA GLN A 70 -7.05 -9.89 -13.44
C GLN A 70 -7.37 -10.94 -12.37
N LYS A 71 -6.88 -12.18 -12.52
CA LYS A 71 -7.15 -13.26 -11.56
C LYS A 71 -6.41 -13.00 -10.24
N ASN A 72 -5.12 -12.67 -10.32
CA ASN A 72 -4.31 -12.35 -9.15
C ASN A 72 -4.78 -11.07 -8.45
N PHE A 73 -5.24 -10.08 -9.21
CA PHE A 73 -5.83 -8.86 -8.63
C PHE A 73 -7.14 -9.15 -7.91
N ALA A 74 -8.04 -9.96 -8.49
CA ALA A 74 -9.31 -10.31 -7.87
C ALA A 74 -9.12 -11.02 -6.51
N ASP A 75 -8.25 -12.03 -6.47
CA ASP A 75 -7.90 -12.76 -5.24
C ASP A 75 -7.27 -11.82 -4.18
N LEU A 76 -6.37 -10.93 -4.60
CA LEU A 76 -5.77 -9.95 -3.71
C LEU A 76 -6.80 -8.97 -3.13
N LYS A 77 -7.68 -8.44 -3.98
CA LYS A 77 -8.73 -7.49 -3.60
C LYS A 77 -9.70 -8.10 -2.60
N GLU A 78 -10.07 -9.36 -2.79
CA GLU A 78 -10.92 -10.10 -1.86
C GLU A 78 -10.23 -10.25 -0.48
N LYS A 79 -8.96 -10.66 -0.45
CA LYS A 79 -8.17 -10.75 0.80
C LYS A 79 -8.06 -9.41 1.53
N VAL A 80 -7.87 -8.31 0.80
CA VAL A 80 -7.82 -6.96 1.37
C VAL A 80 -9.17 -6.59 1.99
N ARG A 81 -10.30 -6.88 1.31
CA ARG A 81 -11.64 -6.62 1.83
C ARG A 81 -11.93 -7.39 3.11
N PHE A 82 -11.62 -8.70 3.13
CA PHE A 82 -11.77 -9.50 4.35
C PHE A 82 -10.96 -8.93 5.51
N PHE A 83 -9.71 -8.51 5.27
CA PHE A 83 -8.88 -7.90 6.29
C PHE A 83 -9.48 -6.60 6.87
N ILE A 84 -10.06 -5.74 6.04
CA ILE A 84 -10.69 -4.49 6.47
C ILE A 84 -11.96 -4.76 7.29
N LEU A 85 -12.82 -5.67 6.82
CA LEU A 85 -14.05 -6.04 7.53
C LEU A 85 -13.77 -6.62 8.92
N GLN A 86 -12.73 -7.45 9.04
CA GLN A 86 -12.29 -7.98 10.33
C GLN A 86 -11.76 -6.89 11.28
N ARG A 87 -11.24 -5.77 10.78
CA ARG A 87 -10.80 -4.64 11.62
C ARG A 87 -11.98 -3.79 12.10
N GLU A 88 -12.96 -3.56 11.25
CA GLU A 88 -14.15 -2.76 11.58
C GLU A 88 -15.11 -3.50 12.54
N GLY A 89 -15.20 -4.83 12.47
CA GLY A 89 -16.04 -5.64 13.37
C GLY A 89 -15.47 -5.90 14.77
N ASN A 90 -14.24 -5.47 15.06
CA ASN A 90 -13.54 -5.65 16.34
C ASN A 90 -13.34 -4.31 17.10
N SER A 91 -14.05 -3.24 16.73
CA SER A 91 -14.03 -1.94 17.41
C SER A 91 -15.26 -1.72 18.29
#